data_AF-B8M169-F1
#
_entry.id   AF-B8M169-F1
#
_cell.length_a   1.000
_cell.length_b   1.000
_cell.length_c   1.000
_cell.angle_alpha   90.00
_cell.angle_beta   90.00
_cell.angle_gamma   90.00
#
_symmetry.space_group_name_H-M   'P 1'
#
loop_
_entity.id
_entity.type
_entity.pdbx_description
1 polymer ?
#
loop_
_entity_poly.entity_id
_entity_poly.type
_entity_poly.pdbx_seq_one_letter_code
_entity_poly.pdbx_strand_id
1 'polypeptide(L)'
;MSAAQLAVTSGLFWTINNRTWTETNEHTGDTPYNDTTLTGGKAIPNYDIAFQNDGWDPELNVYAAKMGEVIDIILVNEPAGNFSGYDAHPFHFHGAHV
;
A
#
# COMPACT_ATOMS: atom_id res chain seq x y z
N MET A 1 -10.89 -1.28 6.92
CA MET A 1 -9.98 -1.67 5.83
C MET A 1 -10.55 -2.93 5.19
N SER A 2 -10.62 -2.99 3.87
CA SER A 2 -11.17 -4.14 3.11
C SER A 2 -10.09 -4.66 2.17
N ALA A 3 -9.81 -5.96 2.21
CA ALA A 3 -8.92 -6.61 1.25
C ALA A 3 -9.77 -7.29 0.18
N ALA A 4 -9.82 -6.70 -1.01
CA ALA A 4 -10.67 -7.17 -2.11
C ALA A 4 -9.84 -7.54 -3.34
N GLN A 5 -10.40 -8.36 -4.23
CA GLN A 5 -9.83 -8.62 -5.55
C GLN A 5 -10.47 -7.66 -6.57
N LEU A 6 -9.64 -6.97 -7.38
CA LEU A 6 -10.13 -6.14 -8.48
C LEU A 6 -9.89 -6.85 -9.82
N ALA A 7 -10.95 -6.94 -10.63
CA ALA A 7 -10.85 -7.37 -12.02
C ALA A 7 -10.46 -6.18 -12.91
N VAL A 8 -9.37 -6.30 -13.66
CA VAL A 8 -8.87 -5.29 -14.62
C VAL A 8 -8.73 -5.92 -16.01
N THR A 9 -8.61 -5.08 -17.06
CA THR A 9 -8.72 -5.43 -18.48
C THR A 9 -7.82 -6.60 -18.95
N SER A 10 -6.72 -6.88 -18.24
CA SER A 10 -6.12 -8.22 -18.23
C SER A 10 -5.53 -8.53 -16.84
N GLY A 11 -5.82 -9.72 -16.30
CA GLY A 11 -5.28 -10.20 -15.02
C GLY A 11 -6.23 -10.08 -13.81
N LEU A 12 -5.83 -10.75 -12.72
CA LEU A 12 -6.48 -10.73 -11.41
C LEU A 12 -5.46 -10.23 -10.38
N PHE A 13 -5.80 -9.17 -9.65
CA PHE A 13 -4.90 -8.56 -8.66
C PHE A 13 -5.51 -8.63 -7.26
N TRP A 14 -4.65 -8.94 -6.28
CA TRP A 14 -4.97 -8.74 -4.87
C TRP A 14 -4.84 -7.27 -4.52
N THR A 15 -5.79 -6.74 -3.75
CA THR A 15 -5.77 -5.34 -3.36
C THR A 15 -5.98 -5.18 -1.86
N ILE A 16 -5.43 -4.10 -1.33
CA ILE A 16 -5.70 -3.63 0.03
C ILE A 16 -6.32 -2.25 -0.09
N ASN A 17 -7.54 -2.08 0.41
CA ASN A 17 -8.35 -0.87 0.26
C ASN A 17 -8.43 -0.42 -1.21
N ASN A 18 -8.77 -1.34 -2.11
CA ASN A 18 -8.96 -1.07 -3.54
C ASN A 18 -7.70 -0.59 -4.29
N ARG A 19 -6.52 -0.83 -3.73
CA ARG A 19 -5.21 -0.48 -4.30
C ARG A 19 -4.37 -1.74 -4.44
N THR A 20 -3.76 -1.91 -5.60
CA THR A 20 -2.80 -2.98 -5.86
C THR A 20 -1.39 -2.45 -5.75
N TRP A 21 -0.44 -3.34 -5.50
CA TRP A 21 0.99 -3.06 -5.62
C TRP A 21 1.54 -3.75 -6.87
N THR A 22 2.30 -3.03 -7.69
CA THR A 22 3.05 -3.60 -8.82
C THR A 22 4.42 -2.95 -8.94
N GLU A 23 5.48 -3.71 -9.24
CA GLU A 23 6.85 -3.15 -9.27
C GLU A 23 7.10 -2.05 -10.34
N THR A 24 6.16 -1.78 -11.24
CA THR A 24 6.35 -0.91 -12.43
C THR A 24 5.57 0.41 -12.40
N ASN A 25 4.90 0.78 -11.30
CA ASN A 25 4.07 2.00 -11.29
C ASN A 25 4.12 2.80 -9.97
N GLU A 26 5.08 2.51 -9.10
CA GLU A 26 5.09 3.08 -7.75
C GLU A 26 6.04 4.28 -7.63
N HIS A 27 6.85 4.56 -8.66
CA HIS A 27 7.81 5.67 -8.69
C HIS A 27 7.99 6.22 -10.11
N THR A 28 8.31 7.51 -10.24
CA THR A 28 8.85 8.04 -11.50
C THR A 28 10.12 7.27 -11.90
N GLY A 29 10.00 6.35 -12.86
CA GLY A 29 11.11 5.66 -13.51
C GLY A 29 11.68 4.42 -12.77
N ASP A 30 10.83 3.58 -12.17
CA ASP A 30 11.22 2.26 -11.62
C ASP A 30 12.34 2.30 -10.55
N THR A 31 12.45 3.39 -9.78
CA THR A 31 13.48 3.52 -8.73
C THR A 31 12.95 3.05 -7.38
N PRO A 32 13.69 2.26 -6.58
CA PRO A 32 13.19 1.73 -5.31
C PRO A 32 12.91 2.82 -4.27
N TYR A 33 11.83 2.64 -3.50
CA TYR A 33 11.26 3.52 -2.45
C TYR A 33 12.23 4.09 -1.40
N ASN A 34 13.51 3.68 -1.37
CA ASN A 34 14.47 4.15 -0.38
C ASN A 34 15.79 4.68 -0.95
N ASP A 35 15.87 4.98 -2.25
CA ASP A 35 17.00 5.74 -2.77
C ASP A 35 16.75 7.25 -2.62
N THR A 36 16.76 7.72 -1.36
CA THR A 36 16.68 9.16 -1.04
C THR A 36 17.90 9.93 -1.57
N THR A 37 18.99 9.23 -1.87
CA THR A 37 20.23 9.77 -2.44
C THR A 37 20.13 10.10 -3.93
N LEU A 38 19.38 9.33 -4.72
CA LEU A 38 19.17 9.57 -6.15
C LEU A 38 17.92 10.40 -6.46
N THR A 39 16.89 10.37 -5.60
CA THR A 39 15.57 10.98 -5.91
C THR A 39 15.33 12.35 -5.27
N GLY A 40 16.23 12.84 -4.41
CA GLY A 40 16.18 14.22 -3.90
C GLY A 40 14.90 14.56 -3.12
N GLY A 41 14.44 13.65 -2.25
CA GLY A 41 13.23 13.83 -1.44
C GLY A 41 11.92 13.47 -2.17
N LYS A 42 11.95 13.17 -3.48
CA LYS A 42 10.75 12.73 -4.23
C LYS A 42 10.20 11.39 -3.79
N ALA A 43 10.99 10.58 -3.08
CA ALA A 43 10.53 9.32 -2.47
C ALA A 43 9.92 9.50 -1.07
N ILE A 44 9.84 10.74 -0.55
CA ILE A 44 9.23 11.01 0.76
C ILE A 44 7.72 11.21 0.57
N PRO A 45 6.85 10.42 1.24
CA PRO A 45 5.41 10.58 1.14
C PRO A 45 4.93 11.95 1.64
N ASN A 46 3.99 12.53 0.90
CA ASN A 46 3.33 13.77 1.29
C ASN A 46 2.24 13.49 2.31
N TYR A 47 2.56 13.70 3.59
CA TYR A 47 1.61 13.46 4.68
C TYR A 47 0.34 14.31 4.58
N ASP A 48 0.41 15.56 4.13
CA ASP A 48 -0.77 16.44 4.10
C ASP A 48 -1.76 15.99 3.01
N ILE A 49 -1.26 15.50 1.87
CA ILE A 49 -2.08 14.85 0.85
C ILE A 49 -2.64 13.53 1.39
N ALA A 50 -1.81 12.73 2.07
CA ALA A 50 -2.24 11.47 2.64
C ALA A 50 -3.37 11.65 3.66
N PHE A 51 -3.26 12.62 4.55
CA PHE A 51 -4.28 12.95 5.55
C PHE A 51 -5.63 13.32 4.92
N GLN A 52 -5.62 13.97 3.77
CA GLN A 52 -6.84 14.31 3.02
C GLN A 52 -7.44 13.11 2.27
N ASN A 53 -6.69 12.01 2.14
CA ASN A 53 -7.03 10.82 1.36
C ASN A 53 -7.01 9.55 2.22
N ASP A 54 -7.55 9.61 3.44
CA ASP A 54 -7.64 8.47 4.37
C ASP A 54 -6.28 7.82 4.71
N GLY A 55 -5.24 8.66 4.82
CA GLY A 55 -3.87 8.25 5.12
C GLY A 55 -3.05 7.82 3.91
N TRP A 56 -3.58 7.90 2.68
CA TRP A 56 -2.91 7.43 1.46
C TRP A 56 -2.39 8.57 0.57
N ASP A 57 -1.09 8.55 0.28
CA ASP A 57 -0.49 9.40 -0.73
C ASP A 57 -0.66 8.79 -2.14
N PRO A 58 -1.46 9.40 -3.04
CA PRO A 58 -1.68 8.89 -4.38
C PRO A 58 -0.47 9.00 -5.31
N GLU A 59 0.47 9.91 -5.03
CA GLU A 59 1.62 10.12 -5.91
C GLU A 59 2.61 8.96 -5.81
N LEU A 60 2.77 8.41 -4.60
CA LEU A 60 3.69 7.32 -4.31
C LEU A 60 2.98 6.00 -3.99
N ASN A 61 1.64 5.99 -3.97
CA ASN A 61 0.80 4.84 -3.63
C ASN A 61 1.14 4.19 -2.26
N VAL A 62 1.35 5.01 -1.22
CA VAL A 62 1.74 4.54 0.12
C VAL A 62 0.88 5.17 1.22
N TYR A 63 0.82 4.51 2.37
CA TYR A 63 0.23 5.11 3.56
C TYR A 63 1.32 5.85 4.36
N ALA A 64 1.10 7.15 4.59
CA ALA A 64 2.06 7.99 5.29
C ALA A 64 1.80 8.03 6.80
N ALA A 65 2.86 8.03 7.59
CA ALA A 65 2.81 8.23 9.03
C ALA A 65 3.81 9.30 9.47
N LYS A 66 3.50 10.02 10.54
CA LYS A 66 4.42 10.98 11.18
C LYS A 66 5.23 10.30 12.28
N MET A 67 6.45 10.80 12.47
CA MET A 67 7.28 10.41 13.60
C MET A 67 6.54 10.63 14.93
N GLY A 68 6.48 9.59 15.75
CA GLY A 68 5.80 9.60 17.04
C GLY A 68 4.32 9.22 17.00
N GLU A 69 3.72 8.97 15.83
CA GLU A 69 2.38 8.40 15.75
C GLU A 69 2.35 6.97 16.28
N VAL A 70 1.25 6.62 16.96
CA VAL A 70 0.93 5.24 17.33
C VAL A 70 0.03 4.67 16.25
N ILE A 71 0.48 3.61 15.59
CA ILE A 71 -0.23 2.98 14.46
C ILE A 71 -0.88 1.69 14.94
N ASP A 72 -2.17 1.55 14.67
CA ASP A 72 -2.93 0.30 14.83
C ASP A 72 -3.40 -0.19 13.45
N ILE A 73 -3.19 -1.47 13.13
CA ILE A 73 -3.45 -2.04 11.81
C ILE A 73 -4.44 -3.20 11.95
N ILE A 74 -5.66 -2.98 11.46
CA ILE A 74 -6.72 -3.98 11.41
C ILE A 74 -6.81 -4.56 10.00
N LEU A 75 -6.35 -5.79 9.82
CA LEU A 75 -6.47 -6.53 8.56
C LEU A 75 -7.80 -7.31 8.57
N VAL A 76 -8.71 -6.96 7.66
CA VAL A 76 -9.99 -7.65 7.52
C VAL A 76 -9.93 -8.52 6.28
N ASN A 77 -10.12 -9.82 6.47
CA ASN A 77 -10.18 -10.78 5.37
C ASN A 77 -11.56 -10.74 4.70
N GLU A 78 -11.61 -10.78 3.38
CA GLU A 78 -12.84 -10.83 2.60
C GLU A 78 -12.82 -12.02 1.63
N PRO A 79 -13.98 -12.49 1.15
CA PRO A 79 -14.00 -13.58 0.19
C PRO A 79 -13.24 -13.22 -1.10
N ALA A 80 -12.44 -14.14 -1.62
CA ALA A 80 -11.83 -14.04 -2.93
C ALA A 80 -12.92 -13.88 -4.00
N GLY A 81 -12.99 -12.68 -4.60
CA GLY A 81 -14.16 -12.20 -5.35
C GLY A 81 -14.71 -13.20 -6.38
N ASN A 82 -13.85 -13.73 -7.26
CA ASN A 82 -14.28 -14.62 -8.35
C ASN A 82 -14.37 -16.10 -7.97
N PHE A 83 -13.81 -16.52 -6.83
CA PHE A 83 -13.69 -17.94 -6.48
C PHE A 83 -14.46 -18.34 -5.23
N SER A 84 -15.17 -17.40 -4.60
CA SER A 84 -15.98 -17.59 -3.39
C SER A 84 -15.28 -18.43 -2.32
N GLY A 85 -14.50 -17.80 -1.45
CA GLY A 85 -13.80 -18.49 -0.37
C GLY A 85 -12.92 -17.54 0.41
N TYR A 86 -12.57 -17.91 1.64
CA TYR A 86 -11.58 -17.19 2.45
C TYR A 86 -10.28 -17.97 2.44
N ASP A 87 -9.18 -17.29 2.12
CA ASP A 87 -7.85 -17.85 2.20
C ASP A 87 -7.12 -17.32 3.45
N ALA A 88 -6.16 -18.09 3.95
CA ALA A 88 -5.28 -17.63 5.02
C ALA A 88 -4.14 -16.79 4.42
N HIS A 89 -3.96 -15.58 4.91
CA HIS A 89 -2.92 -14.65 4.44
C HIS A 89 -1.96 -14.31 5.59
N PRO A 90 -0.72 -14.85 5.60
CA PRO A 90 0.27 -14.48 6.61
C PRO A 90 0.88 -13.12 6.25
N PHE A 91 0.42 -12.06 6.92
CA PHE A 91 1.01 -10.73 6.77
C PHE A 91 2.31 -10.61 7.56
N HIS A 92 3.30 -9.94 6.95
CA HIS A 92 4.57 -9.62 7.56
C HIS A 92 4.85 -8.13 7.42
N PHE A 93 5.21 -7.47 8.52
CA PHE A 93 5.53 -6.05 8.55
C PHE A 93 7.03 -5.86 8.80
N HIS A 94 7.69 -5.09 7.95
CA HIS A 94 9.08 -4.71 8.13
C HIS A 94 9.20 -3.57 9.16
N GLY A 95 10.36 -3.44 9.81
CA GLY A 95 10.63 -2.41 10.81
C GLY A 95 11.07 -2.99 12.15
N ALA A 96 10.96 -2.19 13.22
CA ALA A 96 11.24 -2.68 14.56
C ALA A 96 10.10 -3.57 15.06
N HIS A 97 10.43 -4.77 15.53
CA HIS A 97 9.55 -5.60 16.34
C HIS A 97 10.00 -5.48 17.79
N VAL A 98 9.06 -5.24 18.72
CA VAL A 98 9.33 -5.19 20.17
C VAL A 98 8.76 -6.42 20.86
#